data_AF-A0A940LZT8-F1
#
_entry.id   AF-A0A940LZT8-F1
#
_cell.length_a   1.000
_cell.length_b   1.000
_cell.length_c   1.000
_cell.angle_alpha   90.00
_cell.angle_beta   90.00
_cell.angle_gamma   90.00
#
_symmetry.space_group_name_H-M   'P 1'
#
loop_
_entity.id
_entity.type
_entity.pdbx_description
1 polymer ?
#
loop_
_entity_poly.entity_id
_entity_poly.type
_entity_poly.pdbx_seq_one_letter_code
_entity_poly.pdbx_strand_id
1 'polypeptide(L)'
;MSTVHLVPEDLRQLYHVREWRNATGILSTACPDEWQDIIEVLRAFRLLRSEVQAAGGRKSPIATQIDGGFYARGWQEKQFQTAIKIDDDLFESPTHKIDCLKGRVALEVEWNNKDPFFDRDLNNFRLLFELRAIDVGVVVTRATELQTIFKVLGKGASYGASTTHHEKLWPRIEGGGGGGCPVLTFAIKPDLYVDDGPPTLQQIAEAAIEPNEE
;
A
#
# COMPACT_ATOMS: atom_id res chain seq x y z
N MET A 1 -22.97 -2.87 -6.76
CA MET A 1 -22.91 -3.30 -5.35
C MET A 1 -21.44 -3.45 -5.01
N SER A 2 -21.01 -2.96 -3.84
CA SER A 2 -19.63 -3.10 -3.41
C SER A 2 -19.34 -4.53 -2.93
N THR A 3 -18.16 -5.03 -3.25
CA THR A 3 -17.51 -6.27 -2.83
C THR A 3 -16.51 -6.10 -1.68
N VAL A 4 -16.41 -4.92 -1.05
CA VAL A 4 -15.50 -4.69 0.11
C VAL A 4 -15.76 -5.66 1.27
N HIS A 5 -16.99 -6.18 1.41
CA HIS A 5 -17.33 -7.18 2.42
C HIS A 5 -16.53 -8.50 2.28
N LEU A 6 -15.90 -8.75 1.12
CA LEU A 6 -15.00 -9.87 0.89
C LEU A 6 -13.60 -9.64 1.49
N VAL A 7 -13.28 -8.41 1.91
CA VAL A 7 -12.07 -8.13 2.67
C VAL A 7 -12.26 -8.61 4.12
N PRO A 8 -11.35 -9.43 4.65
CA PRO A 8 -11.44 -9.94 6.02
C PRO A 8 -11.66 -8.82 7.04
N GLU A 9 -12.50 -9.08 8.04
CA GLU A 9 -12.88 -8.09 9.07
C GLU A 9 -11.66 -7.55 9.81
N ASP A 10 -10.71 -8.42 10.16
CA ASP A 10 -9.47 -8.04 10.82
C ASP A 10 -8.64 -7.05 9.99
N LEU A 11 -8.58 -7.21 8.66
CA LEU A 11 -7.93 -6.21 7.79
C LEU A 11 -8.71 -4.90 7.76
N ARG A 12 -10.05 -4.92 7.73
CA ARG A 12 -10.85 -3.69 7.80
C ARG A 12 -10.71 -2.98 9.16
N GLN A 13 -10.34 -3.70 10.21
CA GLN A 13 -9.98 -3.13 11.51
C GLN A 13 -8.56 -2.55 11.55
N LEU A 14 -7.66 -2.97 10.67
CA LEU A 14 -6.27 -2.49 10.62
C LEU A 14 -6.01 -1.46 9.51
N TYR A 15 -6.87 -1.43 8.49
CA TYR A 15 -6.77 -0.54 7.33
C TYR A 15 -8.10 0.17 7.05
N HIS A 16 -8.04 1.40 6.54
CA HIS A 16 -9.18 1.93 5.79
C HIS A 16 -9.17 1.33 4.40
N VAL A 17 -10.25 0.66 4.03
CA VAL A 17 -10.35 -0.06 2.77
C VAL A 17 -11.40 0.59 1.89
N ARG A 18 -11.01 0.94 0.67
CA ARG A 18 -11.94 1.37 -0.38
C ARG A 18 -11.61 0.66 -1.68
N GLU A 19 -12.66 0.36 -2.43
CA GLU A 19 -12.53 -0.26 -3.74
C GLU A 19 -13.25 0.56 -4.81
N TRP A 20 -12.83 0.36 -6.05
CA TRP A 20 -13.47 0.86 -7.25
C TRP A 20 -13.65 -0.28 -8.24
N ARG A 21 -14.81 -0.29 -8.92
CA ARG A 21 -15.18 -1.28 -9.94
C ARG A 21 -15.05 -2.75 -9.48
N ASN A 22 -15.46 -3.04 -8.25
CA ASN A 22 -15.49 -4.38 -7.65
C ASN A 22 -14.11 -5.07 -7.63
N ALA A 23 -13.03 -4.30 -7.41
CA ALA A 23 -11.67 -4.81 -7.36
C ALA A 23 -11.51 -6.00 -6.40
N THR A 24 -12.17 -5.96 -5.23
CA THR A 24 -12.12 -7.08 -4.28
C THR A 24 -12.75 -8.35 -4.85
N GLY A 25 -13.88 -8.21 -5.55
CA GLY A 25 -14.54 -9.32 -6.23
C GLY A 25 -13.62 -10.00 -7.25
N ILE A 26 -12.90 -9.21 -8.06
CA ILE A 26 -11.93 -9.72 -9.04
C ILE A 26 -10.78 -10.45 -8.32
N LEU A 27 -10.17 -9.83 -7.32
CA LEU A 27 -9.09 -10.44 -6.53
C LEU A 27 -9.54 -11.78 -5.92
N SER A 28 -10.68 -11.80 -5.25
CA SER A 28 -11.16 -13.01 -4.56
C SER A 28 -11.58 -14.17 -5.48
N THR A 29 -11.82 -13.92 -6.76
CA THR A 29 -12.36 -14.93 -7.69
C THR A 29 -11.42 -15.27 -8.83
N ALA A 30 -10.85 -14.27 -9.50
CA ALA A 30 -9.98 -14.44 -10.66
C ALA A 30 -8.49 -14.49 -10.29
N CYS A 31 -8.10 -13.95 -9.13
CA CYS A 31 -6.71 -13.92 -8.65
C CYS A 31 -6.60 -14.40 -7.18
N PRO A 32 -7.16 -15.57 -6.82
CA PRO A 32 -7.28 -15.99 -5.41
C PRO A 32 -5.93 -16.19 -4.72
N ASP A 33 -4.90 -16.63 -5.43
CA ASP A 33 -3.56 -16.84 -4.88
C ASP A 33 -2.88 -15.49 -4.56
N GLU A 34 -2.94 -14.53 -5.50
CA GLU A 34 -2.46 -13.16 -5.26
C GLU A 34 -3.25 -12.47 -4.15
N TRP A 35 -4.55 -12.73 -4.06
CA TRP A 35 -5.40 -12.17 -3.01
C TRP A 35 -5.02 -12.70 -1.63
N GLN A 36 -4.75 -14.01 -1.52
CA GLN A 36 -4.28 -14.62 -0.29
C GLN A 36 -2.93 -14.05 0.13
N ASP A 37 -2.00 -13.86 -0.81
CA ASP A 37 -0.72 -13.19 -0.54
C ASP A 37 -0.91 -11.78 0.04
N ILE A 38 -1.78 -10.96 -0.56
CA ILE A 38 -2.09 -9.61 -0.09
C ILE A 38 -2.63 -9.64 1.34
N ILE A 39 -3.58 -10.54 1.63
CA ILE A 39 -4.13 -10.69 2.97
C ILE A 39 -3.02 -11.02 3.99
N GLU A 40 -2.16 -11.98 3.68
CA GLU A 40 -1.12 -12.42 4.60
C GLU A 40 -0.05 -11.35 4.85
N VAL A 41 0.40 -10.68 3.79
CA VAL A 41 1.42 -9.61 3.90
C VAL A 41 0.87 -8.46 4.73
N LEU A 42 -0.35 -8.00 4.45
CA LEU A 42 -0.96 -6.90 5.19
C LEU A 42 -1.32 -7.29 6.63
N ARG A 43 -1.74 -8.54 6.88
CA ARG A 43 -1.98 -9.02 8.24
C ARG A 43 -0.71 -9.07 9.09
N ALA A 44 0.43 -9.42 8.48
CA ALA A 44 1.71 -9.53 9.16
C ALA A 44 2.43 -8.18 9.37
N PHE A 45 2.15 -7.18 8.52
CA PHE A 45 2.78 -5.87 8.57
C PHE A 45 2.59 -5.18 9.94
N ARG A 46 3.62 -4.48 10.43
CA ARG A 46 3.54 -3.62 11.61
C ARG A 46 4.31 -2.33 11.37
N LEU A 47 3.71 -1.20 11.75
CA LEU A 47 4.36 0.10 11.67
C LEU A 47 5.20 0.33 12.92
N LEU A 48 6.49 0.04 12.85
CA LEU A 48 7.38 0.12 13.99
C LEU A 48 7.82 1.56 14.28
N ARG A 49 7.92 1.93 15.56
CA ARG A 49 8.47 3.22 15.98
C ARG A 49 9.90 3.41 15.44
N SER A 50 10.74 2.40 15.57
CA SER A 50 12.14 2.44 15.10
C SER A 50 12.23 2.78 13.60
N GLU A 51 11.36 2.20 12.77
CA GLU A 51 11.29 2.43 11.32
C GLU A 51 10.79 3.84 10.98
N VAL A 52 9.82 4.37 11.73
CA VAL A 52 9.34 5.76 11.59
C VAL A 52 10.43 6.75 12.00
N GLN A 53 11.23 6.41 13.01
CA GLN A 53 12.31 7.27 13.51
C GLN A 53 13.57 7.24 12.64
N ALA A 54 13.76 6.16 11.88
CA ALA A 54 14.89 5.99 10.96
C ALA A 54 15.10 7.22 10.05
N ALA A 55 16.36 7.48 9.71
CA ALA A 55 16.70 8.54 8.78
C ALA A 55 16.17 8.22 7.37
N GLY A 56 15.88 9.27 6.61
CA GLY A 56 15.48 9.12 5.20
C GLY A 56 16.61 8.49 4.38
N GLY A 57 16.21 7.70 3.38
CA GLY A 57 17.10 7.09 2.38
C GLY A 57 16.37 6.96 1.05
N ARG A 58 16.92 6.15 0.12
CA ARG A 58 16.29 5.93 -1.19
C ARG A 58 14.87 5.33 -1.09
N LYS A 59 14.67 4.35 -0.20
CA LYS A 59 13.38 3.73 0.13
C LYS A 59 13.27 3.59 1.65
N SER A 60 12.09 3.80 2.22
CA SER A 60 11.85 3.69 3.66
C SER A 60 11.90 2.22 4.11
N PRO A 61 12.39 1.92 5.33
CA PRO A 61 12.27 0.58 5.92
C PRO A 61 10.82 0.06 5.90
N ILE A 62 9.87 0.96 6.11
CA ILE A 62 8.43 0.65 6.14
C ILE A 62 7.94 0.12 4.78
N ALA A 63 8.31 0.81 3.70
CA ALA A 63 7.97 0.34 2.35
C ALA A 63 8.71 -0.97 2.02
N THR A 64 9.98 -1.07 2.43
CA THR A 64 10.80 -2.28 2.24
C THR A 64 10.22 -3.50 2.95
N GLN A 65 9.62 -3.32 4.13
CA GLN A 65 8.95 -4.39 4.88
C GLN A 65 7.79 -4.97 4.08
N ILE A 66 6.94 -4.11 3.51
CA ILE A 66 5.79 -4.52 2.69
C ILE A 66 6.28 -5.20 1.41
N ASP A 67 7.19 -4.58 0.67
CA ASP A 67 7.76 -5.15 -0.55
C ASP A 67 8.38 -6.52 -0.28
N GLY A 68 9.17 -6.64 0.79
CA GLY A 68 9.83 -7.89 1.16
C GLY A 68 8.83 -9.02 1.42
N GLY A 69 7.69 -8.71 2.04
CA GLY A 69 6.59 -9.66 2.23
C GLY A 69 6.02 -10.19 0.91
N PHE A 70 5.90 -9.32 -0.09
CA PHE A 70 5.46 -9.69 -1.44
C PHE A 70 6.55 -10.42 -2.23
N TYR A 71 7.80 -9.95 -2.19
CA TYR A 71 8.93 -10.58 -2.90
C TYR A 71 9.20 -12.00 -2.38
N ALA A 72 9.05 -12.24 -1.09
CA ALA A 72 9.12 -13.58 -0.50
C ALA A 72 8.04 -14.55 -1.06
N ARG A 73 6.96 -14.01 -1.63
CA ARG A 73 5.84 -14.75 -2.25
C ARG A 73 5.90 -14.75 -3.77
N GLY A 74 7.04 -14.35 -4.35
CA GLY A 74 7.28 -14.39 -5.79
C GLY A 74 6.73 -13.20 -6.58
N TRP A 75 6.28 -12.14 -5.91
CA TRP A 75 5.99 -10.86 -6.57
C TRP A 75 7.29 -10.20 -7.02
N GLN A 76 7.24 -9.41 -8.10
CA GLN A 76 8.43 -8.80 -8.69
C GLN A 76 8.17 -7.36 -9.10
N GLU A 77 9.19 -6.50 -8.95
CA GLU A 77 9.18 -5.18 -9.60
C GLU A 77 9.17 -5.39 -11.12
N LYS A 78 8.25 -4.74 -11.83
CA LYS A 78 8.10 -4.91 -13.29
C LYS A 78 7.90 -3.59 -14.01
N GLN A 79 8.71 -3.37 -15.04
CA GLN A 79 8.42 -2.39 -16.09
C GLN A 79 7.84 -3.09 -17.32
N PHE A 80 6.75 -2.56 -17.84
CA PHE A 80 6.18 -3.00 -19.11
C PHE A 80 6.68 -2.11 -20.24
N GLN A 81 7.30 -2.69 -21.26
CA GLN A 81 7.58 -1.95 -22.50
C GLN A 81 6.30 -1.97 -23.34
N THR A 82 5.74 -0.78 -23.59
CA THR A 82 4.52 -0.64 -24.38
C THR A 82 4.75 0.27 -25.56
N ALA A 83 4.10 -0.03 -26.68
CA ALA A 83 4.17 0.78 -27.87
C ALA A 83 2.87 0.68 -28.65
N ILE A 84 2.54 1.77 -29.35
CA ILE A 84 1.43 1.81 -30.29
C ILE A 84 2.06 1.69 -31.68
N LYS A 85 1.60 0.70 -32.46
CA LYS A 85 2.01 0.53 -33.86
C LYS A 85 0.92 1.06 -34.77
N ILE A 86 1.26 2.02 -35.63
CA ILE A 86 0.38 2.57 -36.68
C ILE A 86 1.09 2.31 -38.00
N ASP A 87 0.53 1.41 -38.82
CA ASP A 87 1.18 0.91 -40.03
C ASP A 87 2.61 0.42 -39.75
N ASP A 88 3.64 1.08 -40.29
CA ASP A 88 5.05 0.73 -40.06
C ASP A 88 5.71 1.57 -38.95
N ASP A 89 5.03 2.58 -38.42
CA ASP A 89 5.55 3.44 -37.37
C ASP A 89 5.28 2.86 -35.98
N LEU A 90 6.34 2.83 -35.16
CA LEU A 90 6.26 2.40 -33.77
C LEU A 90 6.43 3.61 -32.84
N PHE A 91 5.42 3.86 -32.01
CA PHE A 91 5.41 4.94 -31.02
C PHE A 91 5.54 4.34 -29.62
N GLU A 92 6.71 4.49 -29.00
CA GLU A 92 6.90 4.05 -27.62
C GLU A 92 5.96 4.81 -26.67
N SER A 93 5.24 4.05 -25.86
CA SER A 93 4.36 4.59 -24.83
C SER A 93 5.07 4.44 -23.48
N PRO A 94 5.42 5.55 -22.80
CA PRO A 94 6.14 5.49 -21.55
C PRO A 94 5.27 4.86 -20.46
N THR A 95 5.85 3.92 -19.72
CA THR A 95 5.25 3.32 -18.52
C THR A 95 6.14 3.57 -17.32
N HIS A 96 5.54 3.37 -16.15
CA HIS A 96 6.27 3.33 -14.90
C HIS A 96 6.41 1.90 -14.40
N LYS A 97 7.47 1.68 -13.62
CA LYS A 97 7.65 0.42 -12.90
C LYS A 97 6.54 0.26 -11.87
N ILE A 98 5.99 -0.93 -11.79
CA ILE A 98 5.13 -1.37 -10.70
C ILE A 98 6.02 -1.97 -9.63
N ASP A 99 5.84 -1.56 -8.37
CA ASP A 99 6.61 -2.06 -7.22
C ASP A 99 6.50 -3.58 -7.05
N CYS A 100 5.26 -4.10 -7.11
CA CYS A 100 4.94 -5.51 -6.91
C CYS A 100 3.93 -5.99 -7.98
N LEU A 101 4.36 -6.84 -8.90
CA LEU A 101 3.50 -7.53 -9.86
C LEU A 101 3.55 -9.04 -9.65
N LYS A 102 2.39 -9.69 -9.62
CA LYS A 102 2.24 -11.15 -9.73
C LYS A 102 0.99 -11.48 -10.53
N GLY A 103 1.11 -12.43 -11.45
CA GLY A 103 0.04 -12.74 -12.40
C GLY A 103 -0.40 -11.48 -13.15
N ARG A 104 -1.66 -11.08 -12.92
CA ARG A 104 -2.28 -9.88 -13.52
C ARG A 104 -2.70 -8.86 -12.46
N VAL A 105 -2.13 -8.93 -11.26
CA VAL A 105 -2.36 -8.00 -10.15
C VAL A 105 -1.14 -7.10 -10.00
N ALA A 106 -1.34 -5.79 -10.13
CA ALA A 106 -0.32 -4.77 -9.88
C ALA A 106 -0.55 -4.12 -8.52
N LEU A 107 0.49 -4.01 -7.71
CA LEU A 107 0.45 -3.41 -6.38
C LEU A 107 1.54 -2.36 -6.23
N GLU A 108 1.15 -1.18 -5.75
CA GLU A 108 2.03 -0.04 -5.49
C GLU A 108 2.06 0.29 -3.99
N VAL A 109 3.26 0.43 -3.43
CA VAL A 109 3.47 0.78 -2.02
C VAL A 109 3.83 2.26 -1.94
N GLU A 110 2.81 3.09 -1.82
CA GLU A 110 2.96 4.54 -1.83
C GLU A 110 3.10 5.10 -0.42
N TRP A 111 4.37 5.26 0.00
CA TRP A 111 4.74 5.66 1.37
C TRP A 111 5.54 6.97 1.43
N ASN A 112 4.84 8.05 1.79
CA ASN A 112 5.40 9.35 2.14
C ASN A 112 6.17 10.07 1.00
N ASN A 113 5.91 9.70 -0.24
CA ASN A 113 6.44 10.37 -1.44
C ASN A 113 5.78 11.74 -1.61
N LYS A 114 6.46 12.70 -2.26
CA LYS A 114 5.86 13.99 -2.66
C LYS A 114 5.36 13.88 -4.10
N ASP A 115 4.22 14.51 -4.40
CA ASP A 115 3.57 14.52 -5.74
C ASP A 115 4.56 14.57 -6.91
N PRO A 116 4.28 13.87 -8.04
CA PRO A 116 2.96 13.42 -8.52
C PRO A 116 2.72 11.88 -8.51
N PHE A 117 3.09 11.16 -7.44
CA PHE A 117 3.14 9.69 -7.45
C PHE A 117 1.77 9.03 -7.68
N PHE A 118 0.71 9.42 -6.96
CA PHE A 118 -0.62 8.82 -7.19
C PHE A 118 -1.14 9.01 -8.62
N ASP A 119 -0.97 10.19 -9.21
CA ASP A 119 -1.44 10.45 -10.58
C ASP A 119 -0.67 9.58 -11.58
N ARG A 120 0.63 9.39 -11.35
CA ARG A 120 1.49 8.51 -12.13
C ARG A 120 1.05 7.05 -12.04
N ASP A 121 0.82 6.54 -10.83
CA ASP A 121 0.53 5.13 -10.60
C ASP A 121 -0.88 4.77 -11.07
N LEU A 122 -1.86 5.63 -10.81
CA LEU A 122 -3.23 5.45 -11.30
C LEU A 122 -3.30 5.49 -12.82
N ASN A 123 -2.55 6.39 -13.46
CA ASN A 123 -2.45 6.41 -14.93
C ASN A 123 -1.75 5.16 -15.46
N ASN A 124 -0.72 4.64 -14.76
CA ASN A 124 -0.05 3.40 -15.12
C ASN A 124 -1.02 2.20 -15.03
N PHE A 125 -1.80 2.10 -13.95
CA PHE A 125 -2.85 1.08 -13.81
C PHE A 125 -3.89 1.17 -14.93
N ARG A 126 -4.37 2.37 -15.24
CA ARG A 126 -5.29 2.62 -16.35
C ARG A 126 -4.72 2.07 -17.67
N LEU A 127 -3.52 2.49 -18.04
CA LEU A 127 -2.88 2.10 -19.29
C LEU A 127 -2.68 0.58 -19.36
N LEU A 128 -2.13 -0.02 -18.31
CA LEU A 128 -1.84 -1.45 -18.28
C LEU A 128 -3.12 -2.30 -18.27
N PHE A 129 -4.20 -1.80 -17.67
CA PHE A 129 -5.51 -2.45 -17.75
C PHE A 129 -6.10 -2.38 -19.17
N GLU A 130 -6.05 -1.21 -19.82
CA GLU A 130 -6.51 -1.05 -21.22
C GLU A 130 -5.73 -1.94 -22.20
N LEU A 131 -4.42 -2.12 -21.97
CA LEU A 131 -3.55 -3.02 -22.71
C LEU A 131 -3.69 -4.50 -22.31
N ARG A 132 -4.56 -4.82 -21.35
CA ARG A 132 -4.76 -6.18 -20.82
C ARG A 132 -3.46 -6.76 -20.26
N ALA A 133 -2.57 -5.96 -19.70
CA ALA A 133 -1.41 -6.44 -18.96
C ALA A 133 -1.77 -6.78 -17.51
N ILE A 134 -2.73 -6.07 -16.92
CA ILE A 134 -3.26 -6.30 -15.58
C ILE A 134 -4.78 -6.32 -15.58
N ASP A 135 -5.38 -6.92 -14.56
CA ASP A 135 -6.83 -6.94 -14.35
C ASP A 135 -7.27 -6.06 -13.17
N VAL A 136 -6.37 -5.80 -12.21
CA VAL A 136 -6.65 -5.04 -10.99
C VAL A 136 -5.39 -4.38 -10.45
N GLY A 137 -5.54 -3.14 -9.99
CA GLY A 137 -4.52 -2.39 -9.25
C GLY A 137 -4.79 -2.41 -7.75
N VAL A 138 -3.74 -2.42 -6.94
CA VAL A 138 -3.80 -2.32 -5.48
C VAL A 138 -2.87 -1.21 -5.02
N VAL A 139 -3.33 -0.33 -4.13
CA VAL A 139 -2.49 0.71 -3.53
C VAL A 139 -2.47 0.55 -2.02
N VAL A 140 -1.27 0.41 -1.46
CA VAL A 140 -1.05 0.47 -0.01
C VAL A 140 -0.46 1.84 0.31
N THR A 141 -1.10 2.59 1.20
CA THR A 141 -0.63 3.90 1.64
C THR A 141 -0.94 4.13 3.11
N ARG A 142 -0.68 5.34 3.63
CA ARG A 142 -0.89 5.68 5.04
C ARG A 142 -2.24 6.36 5.29
N ALA A 143 -2.83 6.10 6.45
CA ALA A 143 -3.96 6.85 6.96
C ALA A 143 -3.51 8.26 7.42
N THR A 144 -4.40 9.27 7.37
CA THR A 144 -4.07 10.65 7.80
C THR A 144 -3.97 10.76 9.32
N GLU A 145 -4.69 9.90 10.03
CA GLU A 145 -4.71 9.77 11.48
C GLU A 145 -3.35 9.39 12.07
N LEU A 146 -2.49 8.72 11.28
CA LEU A 146 -1.09 8.44 11.66
C LEU A 146 -0.28 9.71 11.90
N GLN A 147 -0.74 10.87 11.41
CA GLN A 147 -0.09 12.15 11.64
C GLN A 147 0.04 12.50 13.13
N THR A 148 -0.88 12.01 13.98
CA THR A 148 -0.79 12.19 15.43
C THR A 148 0.43 11.47 15.99
N ILE A 149 0.65 10.21 15.61
CA ILE A 149 1.83 9.42 16.00
C ILE A 149 3.10 10.11 15.48
N PHE A 150 3.13 10.53 14.21
CA PHE A 150 4.30 11.19 13.65
C PHE A 150 4.65 12.49 14.37
N LYS A 151 3.66 13.28 14.82
CA LYS A 151 3.90 14.48 15.63
C LYS A 151 4.52 14.13 16.98
N VAL A 152 3.99 13.12 17.69
CA VAL A 152 4.52 12.65 18.98
C VAL A 152 5.97 12.20 18.85
N LEU A 153 6.32 11.52 17.75
CA LEU A 153 7.67 11.04 17.47
C LEU A 153 8.61 12.13 16.91
N GLY A 154 8.16 13.38 16.80
CA GLY A 154 8.96 14.50 16.25
C GLY A 154 9.16 14.44 14.73
N LYS A 155 8.39 13.62 14.01
CA LYS A 155 8.46 13.42 12.55
C LYS A 155 7.29 14.07 11.78
N GLY A 156 6.40 14.79 12.45
CA GLY A 156 5.19 15.35 11.82
C GLY A 156 5.46 16.19 10.56
N ALA A 157 6.56 16.95 10.53
CA ALA A 157 6.95 17.73 9.34
C ALA A 157 7.39 16.83 8.17
N SER A 158 8.07 15.72 8.45
CA SER A 158 8.52 14.74 7.45
C SER A 158 7.34 14.00 6.80
N TYR A 159 6.25 13.81 7.54
CA TYR A 159 5.01 13.16 7.07
C TYR A 159 3.88 14.17 6.82
N GLY A 160 4.22 15.39 6.43
CA GLY A 160 3.25 16.48 6.24
C GLY A 160 2.25 16.24 5.10
N ALA A 161 1.24 17.11 5.01
CA ALA A 161 0.12 17.01 4.07
C ALA A 161 0.51 17.06 2.57
N SER A 162 1.74 17.44 2.24
CA SER A 162 2.21 17.42 0.85
C SER A 162 2.65 16.04 0.37
N THR A 163 2.77 15.07 1.27
CA THR A 163 3.19 13.69 0.96
C THR A 163 2.00 12.78 0.69
N THR A 164 2.25 11.57 0.18
CA THR A 164 1.20 10.58 -0.11
C THR A 164 0.48 10.13 1.18
N HIS A 165 -0.86 10.13 1.10
CA HIS A 165 -1.79 9.61 2.10
C HIS A 165 -3.17 9.44 1.46
N HIS A 166 -4.05 8.67 2.10
CA HIS A 166 -5.32 8.26 1.50
C HIS A 166 -6.26 9.42 1.12
N GLU A 167 -6.33 10.49 1.90
CA GLU A 167 -7.16 11.67 1.56
C GLU A 167 -6.69 12.40 0.29
N LYS A 168 -5.44 12.19 -0.16
CA LYS A 168 -4.97 12.66 -1.48
C LYS A 168 -5.22 11.63 -2.58
N LEU A 169 -5.20 10.35 -2.26
CA LEU A 169 -5.43 9.26 -3.20
C LEU A 169 -6.90 9.17 -3.63
N TRP A 170 -7.82 9.06 -2.67
CA TRP A 170 -9.21 8.74 -2.97
C TRP A 170 -9.91 9.76 -3.86
N PRO A 171 -9.74 11.10 -3.69
CA PRO A 171 -10.31 12.06 -4.62
C PRO A 171 -9.81 11.91 -6.06
N ARG A 172 -8.58 11.41 -6.27
CA ARG A 172 -8.05 11.15 -7.61
C ARG A 172 -8.67 9.92 -8.25
N ILE A 173 -8.88 8.85 -7.46
CA ILE A 173 -9.57 7.66 -7.98
C ILE A 173 -11.04 8.00 -8.28
N GLU A 174 -11.72 8.72 -7.38
CA GLU A 174 -13.10 9.21 -7.56
C GLU A 174 -13.21 10.15 -8.77
N GLY A 175 -12.20 11.01 -8.98
CA GLY A 175 -12.07 11.86 -10.16
C GLY A 175 -11.75 11.12 -11.46
N GLY A 176 -11.60 9.79 -11.43
CA GLY A 176 -11.39 8.95 -12.61
C GLY A 176 -9.93 8.69 -12.97
N GLY A 177 -8.97 8.95 -12.08
CA GLY A 177 -7.54 8.76 -12.35
C GLY A 177 -7.14 7.35 -12.76
N GLY A 178 -7.84 6.32 -12.24
CA GLY A 178 -7.64 4.91 -12.64
C GLY A 178 -8.40 4.49 -13.91
N GLY A 179 -9.20 5.39 -14.51
CA GLY A 179 -10.01 5.11 -15.69
C GLY A 179 -10.92 3.90 -15.53
N GLY A 180 -10.73 2.90 -16.40
CA GLY A 180 -11.45 1.63 -16.40
C GLY A 180 -10.93 0.58 -15.41
N CYS A 181 -9.72 0.78 -14.87
CA CYS A 181 -9.05 -0.21 -14.03
C CYS A 181 -9.77 -0.37 -12.67
N PRO A 182 -10.12 -1.58 -12.24
CA PRO A 182 -10.49 -1.88 -10.86
C PRO A 182 -9.33 -1.60 -9.91
N VAL A 183 -9.59 -0.85 -8.84
CA VAL A 183 -8.56 -0.50 -7.85
C VAL A 183 -9.04 -0.81 -6.44
N LEU A 184 -8.21 -1.50 -5.65
CA LEU A 184 -8.39 -1.69 -4.21
C LEU A 184 -7.34 -0.88 -3.45
N THR A 185 -7.73 -0.20 -2.38
CA THR A 185 -6.82 0.61 -1.57
C THR A 185 -6.83 0.18 -0.12
N PHE A 186 -5.66 0.18 0.50
CA PHE A 186 -5.45 -0.06 1.92
C PHE A 186 -4.69 1.11 2.52
N ALA A 187 -5.33 1.87 3.42
CA ALA A 187 -4.66 2.91 4.18
C ALA A 187 -4.34 2.41 5.60
N ILE A 188 -3.05 2.31 5.92
CA ILE A 188 -2.53 1.82 7.22
C ILE A 188 -3.03 2.72 8.35
N LYS A 189 -3.81 2.17 9.30
CA LYS A 189 -4.34 2.90 10.46
C LYS A 189 -3.38 2.89 11.65
N PRO A 190 -3.59 3.76 12.66
CA PRO A 190 -2.84 3.72 13.92
C PRO A 190 -2.83 2.37 14.64
N ASP A 191 -3.83 1.52 14.42
CA ASP A 191 -3.94 0.18 15.02
C ASP A 191 -2.76 -0.75 14.67
N LEU A 192 -2.03 -0.45 13.59
CA LEU A 192 -0.84 -1.20 13.18
C LEU A 192 0.46 -0.69 13.82
N TYR A 193 0.41 0.41 14.57
CA TYR A 193 1.60 1.00 15.20
C TYR A 193 2.04 0.16 16.40
N VAL A 194 3.35 -0.09 16.46
CA VAL A 194 4.00 -0.78 17.58
C VAL A 194 5.14 0.10 18.09
N ASP A 195 5.11 0.42 19.38
CA ASP A 195 6.23 1.07 20.04
C ASP A 195 7.27 0.01 20.44
N ASP A 196 8.23 -0.23 19.54
CA ASP A 196 9.37 -1.13 19.73
C ASP A 196 10.59 -0.42 20.34
N GLY A 197 10.38 0.73 21.00
CA GLY A 197 11.41 1.44 21.74
C GLY A 197 11.84 0.71 23.03
N PRO A 198 12.89 1.21 23.71
CA PRO A 198 13.27 0.69 25.01
C PRO A 198 12.10 0.82 26.01
N PRO A 199 11.90 -0.16 26.90
CA PRO A 199 10.80 -0.14 27.85
C PRO A 199 10.93 1.08 28.77
N THR A 200 9.80 1.73 29.02
CA THR A 200 9.71 2.84 29.96
C THR A 200 9.89 2.34 31.39
N LEU A 201 10.33 3.22 32.30
CA LEU A 201 10.42 2.89 33.73
C LEU A 201 9.09 2.39 34.30
N GLN A 202 7.97 2.89 33.76
CA GLN A 202 6.63 2.43 34.14
C GLN A 202 6.37 0.98 33.68
N GLN A 203 6.68 0.64 32.42
CA GLN A 203 6.54 -0.73 31.92
C GLN A 203 7.45 -1.71 32.66
N ILE A 204 8.67 -1.29 33.03
CA ILE A 204 9.57 -2.09 33.86
C ILE A 204 8.97 -2.30 35.26
N ALA A 205 8.39 -1.26 35.85
CA ALA A 205 7.77 -1.35 37.17
C ALA A 205 6.51 -2.23 37.17
N GLU A 206 5.65 -2.12 36.15
CA GLU A 206 4.43 -2.94 35.99
C GLU A 206 4.79 -4.43 35.79
N ALA A 207 5.77 -4.74 34.93
CA ALA A 207 6.24 -6.11 34.73
C ALA A 207 6.94 -6.71 35.97
N ALA A 208 7.51 -5.88 36.85
CA ALA A 208 8.11 -6.34 38.10
C ALA A 208 7.07 -6.64 39.20
N ILE A 209 5.80 -6.27 39.01
CA ILE A 209 4.71 -6.46 39.98
C ILE A 209 3.88 -7.72 39.66
N GLU A 210 3.92 -8.25 38.44
CA GLU A 210 3.27 -9.52 38.12
C GLU A 210 4.01 -10.67 38.84
N PRO A 211 3.37 -11.35 39.82
CA PRO A 211 3.98 -12.52 40.43
C PRO A 211 4.08 -13.61 39.36
N ASN A 212 5.23 -14.30 39.30
CA ASN A 212 5.35 -15.51 38.51
C ASN A 212 4.25 -16.49 38.96
N GLU A 213 3.21 -16.67 38.14
CA GLU A 213 2.30 -17.80 38.28
C GLU A 213 3.10 -19.06 37.90
N GLU A 214 3.39 -19.88 38.91
CA GLU A 214 3.93 -21.25 38.77
C GLU A 214 2.94 -22.20 38.10
#